data_AF-M5FML1-F1
#
_entry.id   AF-M5FML1-F1
#
_cell.length_a   1.000
_cell.length_b   1.000
_cell.length_c   1.000
_cell.angle_alpha   90.00
_cell.angle_beta   90.00
_cell.angle_gamma   90.00
#
_symmetry.space_group_name_H-M   'P 1'
#
loop_
_entity.id
_entity.type
_entity.pdbx_description
1 polymer ?
#
loop_
_entity_poly.entity_id
_entity_poly.type
_entity_poly.pdbx_seq_one_letter_code
_entity_poly.pdbx_strand_id
1 'polypeptide(L)'
;MRSSAFAERVDVPTPLWTLVAIHSLLAHARLMGQELPGIAQVIVRMDWRGLADRVLMWDSFRMVASSKLADDRFARTTTLQWTDLRDDYFGALRRVALPFLSVFATHSWFQPESWLTTECKTSSRGSRSAR
;
A
#
# COMPACT_ATOMS: atom_id res chain seq x y z
N MET A 1 26.32 -31.07 -9.73
CA MET A 1 24.87 -31.05 -10.00
C MET A 1 24.23 -30.08 -9.01
N ARG A 2 23.92 -28.84 -9.42
CA ARG A 2 23.35 -27.82 -8.52
C ARG A 2 21.87 -28.13 -8.34
N SER A 3 21.49 -28.51 -7.11
CA SER A 3 20.10 -28.63 -6.69
C SER A 3 19.43 -27.27 -6.87
N SER A 4 18.45 -27.17 -7.76
CA SER A 4 17.59 -26.00 -7.89
C SER A 4 16.78 -25.89 -6.61
N ALA A 5 17.26 -25.07 -5.67
CA ALA A 5 16.50 -24.69 -4.50
C ALA A 5 15.15 -24.15 -4.98
N PHE A 6 14.10 -24.90 -4.66
CA PHE A 6 12.71 -24.51 -4.89
C PHE A 6 12.52 -23.20 -4.11
N ALA A 7 12.52 -22.08 -4.82
CA ALA A 7 12.37 -20.77 -4.21
C ALA A 7 11.06 -20.77 -3.43
N GLU A 8 11.16 -20.66 -2.10
CA GLU A 8 10.02 -20.62 -1.20
C GLU A 8 9.21 -19.36 -1.55
N ARG A 9 8.08 -19.58 -2.23
CA ARG A 9 7.18 -18.55 -2.73
C ARG A 9 6.48 -17.91 -1.55
N VAL A 10 6.55 -16.59 -1.45
CA VAL A 10 5.75 -15.80 -0.50
C VAL A 10 4.60 -15.20 -1.29
N ASP A 11 3.37 -15.62 -0.97
CA ASP A 11 2.17 -15.01 -1.52
C ASP A 11 2.00 -13.61 -0.90
N VAL A 12 2.07 -12.58 -1.75
CA VAL A 12 1.90 -11.19 -1.33
C VAL A 12 0.40 -10.83 -1.37
N PRO A 13 -0.14 -10.16 -0.32
CA PRO A 13 -1.52 -9.70 -0.34
C PRO A 13 -1.80 -8.74 -1.50
N THR A 14 -3.03 -8.76 -2.03
CA THR A 14 -3.31 -8.00 -3.25
C THR A 14 -3.17 -6.47 -3.08
N PRO A 15 -3.06 -5.59 -4.12
CA PRO A 15 -2.88 -4.16 -3.84
C PRO A 15 -4.13 -3.60 -3.14
N LEU A 16 -5.29 -4.17 -3.44
CA LEU A 16 -6.55 -3.90 -2.77
C LEU A 16 -6.52 -4.33 -1.31
N TRP A 17 -6.11 -5.58 -1.01
CA TRP A 17 -6.01 -6.06 0.37
C TRP A 17 -5.02 -5.26 1.20
N THR A 18 -3.88 -4.92 0.61
CA THR A 18 -2.91 -4.00 1.19
C THR A 18 -3.56 -2.66 1.53
N LEU A 19 -4.27 -2.06 0.57
CA LEU A 19 -4.91 -0.77 0.78
C LEU A 19 -5.97 -0.85 1.88
N VAL A 20 -6.76 -1.93 1.91
CA VAL A 20 -7.74 -2.20 2.98
C VAL A 20 -7.03 -2.29 4.33
N ALA A 21 -5.92 -3.02 4.44
CA ALA A 21 -5.17 -3.13 5.69
C ALA A 21 -4.61 -1.78 6.17
N ILE A 22 -4.02 -0.99 5.26
CA ILE A 22 -3.52 0.35 5.58
C ILE A 22 -4.67 1.28 5.98
N HIS A 23 -5.80 1.23 5.27
CA HIS A 23 -7.00 1.98 5.60
C HIS A 23 -7.53 1.60 6.99
N SER A 24 -7.71 0.32 7.29
CA SER A 24 -8.19 -0.14 8.58
C SER A 24 -7.27 0.31 9.72
N LEU A 25 -5.96 0.25 9.53
CA LEU A 25 -4.98 0.71 10.52
C LEU A 25 -5.09 2.22 10.77
N LEU A 26 -5.16 3.03 9.71
CA LEU A 26 -5.26 4.48 9.83
C LEU A 26 -6.62 4.93 10.37
N ALA A 27 -7.70 4.25 9.99
CA ALA A 27 -9.03 4.48 10.54
C ALA A 27 -9.04 4.19 12.04
N HIS A 28 -8.44 3.07 12.46
CA HIS A 28 -8.31 2.74 13.87
C HIS A 28 -7.46 3.76 14.63
N ALA A 29 -6.30 4.15 14.08
CA ALA A 29 -5.46 5.19 14.67
C ALA A 29 -6.20 6.54 14.79
N ARG A 30 -7.07 6.86 13.84
CA ARG A 30 -7.93 8.04 13.90
C ARG A 30 -8.96 7.96 15.01
N LEU A 31 -9.62 6.82 15.17
CA LEU A 31 -10.57 6.62 16.28
C LEU A 31 -9.88 6.73 17.64
N MET A 32 -8.75 6.05 17.80
CA MET A 32 -7.95 6.15 19.04
C MET A 32 -7.45 7.57 19.28
N GLY A 33 -7.11 8.30 18.22
CA GLY A 33 -6.63 9.67 18.28
C GLY A 33 -7.65 10.68 18.82
N GLN A 34 -8.94 10.38 18.70
CA GLN A 34 -10.03 11.21 19.24
C GLN A 34 -10.18 11.06 20.76
N GLU A 35 -9.88 9.87 21.28
CA GLU A 35 -10.05 9.52 22.70
C GLU A 35 -8.83 9.88 23.57
N LEU A 36 -7.69 10.18 22.93
CA LEU A 36 -6.42 10.39 23.60
C LEU A 36 -5.99 11.87 23.52
N PRO A 37 -6.08 12.64 24.62
CA PRO A 37 -5.70 14.04 24.62
C PRO A 37 -4.19 14.21 24.40
N GLY A 38 -3.80 15.20 23.60
CA GLY A 38 -2.40 15.58 23.40
C GLY A 38 -1.63 14.77 22.34
N ILE A 39 -2.30 13.96 21.52
CA ILE A 39 -1.63 13.32 20.39
C ILE A 39 -1.17 14.37 19.39
N ALA A 40 0.15 14.42 19.19
CA ALA A 40 0.78 15.25 18.18
C ALA A 40 1.02 14.49 16.87
N GLN A 41 1.35 13.19 16.96
CA GLN A 41 1.88 12.42 15.82
C GLN A 41 1.40 10.99 15.82
N VAL A 42 1.30 10.43 14.61
CA VAL A 42 1.06 9.01 14.34
C VAL A 42 2.24 8.48 13.54
N ILE A 43 2.89 7.43 14.04
CA ILE A 43 4.06 6.83 13.40
C ILE A 43 3.65 5.46 12.85
N VAL A 44 3.68 5.33 11.52
CA VAL A 44 3.45 4.06 10.83
C VAL A 44 4.80 3.45 10.49
N ARG A 45 5.07 2.27 11.06
CA ARG A 45 6.30 1.51 10.80
C ARG A 45 5.93 0.23 10.07
N MET A 46 6.58 0.02 8.94
CA MET A 46 6.55 -1.22 8.19
C MET A 46 7.90 -1.89 8.39
N ASP A 47 7.93 -3.07 9.00
CA ASP A 47 9.13 -3.90 9.13
C ASP A 47 8.84 -5.24 8.43
N TRP A 48 9.41 -5.41 7.25
CA TRP A 48 9.25 -6.61 6.45
C TRP A 48 10.53 -7.41 6.57
N ARG A 49 10.46 -8.61 7.14
CA ARG A 49 11.63 -9.47 7.34
C ARG A 49 11.53 -10.70 6.46
N GLY A 50 12.68 -11.28 6.12
CA GLY A 50 12.74 -12.52 5.37
C GLY A 50 12.51 -12.32 3.87
N LEU A 51 12.72 -11.12 3.34
CA LEU A 51 12.53 -10.82 1.91
C LEU A 51 13.79 -11.08 1.06
N ALA A 52 14.96 -11.24 1.69
CA ALA A 52 16.22 -11.40 0.98
C ALA A 52 16.16 -12.61 0.04
N ASP A 53 16.68 -12.42 -1.18
CA ASP A 53 16.73 -13.43 -2.23
C ASP A 53 15.37 -13.99 -2.69
N ARG A 54 14.26 -13.43 -2.22
CA ARG A 54 12.91 -13.84 -2.62
C ARG A 54 12.43 -13.04 -3.81
N VAL A 55 11.66 -13.73 -4.65
CA VAL A 55 10.85 -13.12 -5.70
C VAL A 55 9.48 -12.85 -5.12
N LEU A 56 9.08 -11.59 -5.09
CA LEU A 56 7.74 -11.21 -4.67
C LEU A 56 6.75 -11.62 -5.77
N MET A 57 5.71 -12.34 -5.39
CA MET A 57 4.62 -12.71 -6.30
C MET A 57 3.27 -12.36 -5.68
N TRP A 58 2.38 -11.85 -6.52
CA TRP A 58 1.00 -11.53 -6.17
C TRP A 58 0.15 -12.78 -6.00
N ASP A 59 0.39 -13.73 -6.89
CA ASP A 59 -0.22 -15.04 -6.95
C ASP A 59 0.75 -15.97 -7.71
N SER A 60 0.33 -17.21 -7.97
CA SER A 60 1.16 -18.21 -8.66
C SER A 60 1.61 -17.82 -10.07
N PHE A 61 1.01 -16.79 -10.68
CA PHE A 61 1.23 -16.38 -12.08
C PHE A 61 1.68 -14.94 -12.24
N ARG A 62 1.48 -14.08 -11.24
CA ARG A 62 1.75 -12.64 -11.32
C ARG A 62 2.94 -12.27 -10.46
N MET A 63 4.07 -12.01 -11.12
CA MET A 63 5.29 -11.54 -10.47
C MET A 63 5.18 -10.05 -10.12
N VAL A 64 5.54 -9.70 -8.90
CA VAL A 64 5.59 -8.31 -8.41
C VAL A 64 6.88 -7.66 -8.90
N ALA A 65 8.01 -8.26 -8.55
CA ALA A 65 9.35 -7.74 -8.83
C ALA A 65 10.12 -8.77 -9.66
N SER A 66 10.64 -8.35 -10.81
CA SER A 66 11.40 -9.21 -11.73
C SER A 66 12.81 -9.55 -11.21
N SER A 67 13.30 -8.78 -10.24
CA SER A 67 14.54 -9.03 -9.53
C SER A 67 14.26 -9.50 -8.10
N LYS A 68 15.16 -10.33 -7.59
CA LYS A 68 15.20 -10.68 -6.17
C LYS A 68 15.45 -9.42 -5.35
N LEU A 69 14.77 -9.31 -4.22
CA LEU A 69 15.08 -8.26 -3.26
C LEU A 69 16.46 -8.49 -2.67
N ALA A 70 17.31 -7.46 -2.74
CA ALA A 70 18.66 -7.49 -2.20
C ALA A 70 18.69 -7.41 -0.67
N ASP A 71 17.68 -6.77 -0.07
CA ASP A 71 17.60 -6.54 1.37
C ASP A 71 16.63 -7.50 2.06
N ASP A 72 17.07 -8.04 3.20
CA ASP A 72 16.24 -8.87 4.09
C ASP A 72 15.20 -8.05 4.85
N ARG A 73 15.43 -6.74 4.92
CA ARG A 73 14.59 -5.79 5.66
C ARG A 73 14.17 -4.63 4.79
N PHE A 74 12.87 -4.54 4.52
CA PHE A 74 12.29 -3.32 3.97
C PHE A 74 11.64 -2.52 5.10
N ALA A 75 12.46 -1.84 5.89
CA ALA A 75 11.99 -1.00 6.98
C ALA A 75 11.63 0.39 6.46
N ARG A 76 10.35 0.77 6.49
CA ARG A 76 9.91 2.13 6.17
C ARG A 76 9.12 2.71 7.32
N THR A 77 9.48 3.93 7.70
CA THR A 77 8.78 4.69 8.74
C THR A 77 8.17 5.93 8.10
N THR A 78 6.87 6.10 8.27
CA THR A 78 6.14 7.29 7.86
C THR A 78 5.57 7.96 9.10
N THR A 79 6.01 9.17 9.37
CA THR A 79 5.48 10.02 10.44
C THR A 79 4.42 10.94 9.87
N LEU A 80 3.23 10.93 10.47
CA LEU A 80 2.11 11.81 10.17
C LEU A 80 1.88 12.73 11.37
N GLN A 81 1.56 14.00 11.12
CA GLN A 81 0.98 14.82 12.19
C GLN A 81 -0.46 14.35 12.43
N TRP A 82 -0.93 14.46 13.67
CA TRP A 82 -2.30 14.11 14.02
C TRP A 82 -3.32 14.90 13.19
N THR A 83 -3.05 16.18 12.96
CA THR A 83 -3.86 17.06 12.12
C THR A 83 -4.01 16.52 10.71
N ASP A 84 -2.95 15.96 10.12
CA ASP A 84 -2.99 15.37 8.78
C ASP A 84 -3.97 14.19 8.74
N LEU A 85 -3.91 13.29 9.72
CA LEU A 85 -4.80 12.13 9.79
C LEU A 85 -6.25 12.50 10.14
N ARG A 86 -6.44 13.55 10.95
CA ARG A 86 -7.76 14.01 11.38
C ARG A 86 -8.50 14.75 10.28
N ASP A 87 -7.80 15.67 9.61
CA ASP A 87 -8.39 16.70 8.73
C ASP A 87 -8.25 16.34 7.24
N ASP A 88 -7.18 15.66 6.84
CA ASP A 88 -6.96 15.17 5.47
C ASP A 88 -6.66 13.67 5.46
N TYR A 89 -7.68 12.89 5.82
CA TYR A 89 -7.56 11.44 5.90
C TYR A 89 -7.08 10.80 4.59
N PHE A 90 -7.55 11.30 3.44
CA PHE A 90 -7.16 10.74 2.15
C PHE A 90 -5.70 11.07 1.79
N GLY A 91 -5.25 12.30 2.07
CA GLY A 91 -3.84 12.68 1.92
C GLY A 91 -2.93 11.86 2.84
N ALA A 92 -3.33 11.66 4.10
CA ALA A 92 -2.62 10.79 5.04
C ALA A 92 -2.56 9.34 4.55
N LEU A 93 -3.69 8.81 4.04
CA LEU A 93 -3.75 7.47 3.45
C LEU A 93 -2.81 7.34 2.25
N ARG A 94 -2.82 8.28 1.30
CA ARG A 94 -1.90 8.29 0.16
C ARG A 94 -0.45 8.33 0.61
N ARG A 95 -0.12 9.20 1.57
CA ARG A 95 1.25 9.36 2.08
C ARG A 95 1.82 8.10 2.72
N VAL A 96 0.97 7.23 3.27
CA VAL A 96 1.38 5.92 3.82
C VAL A 96 1.32 4.82 2.75
N ALA A 97 0.27 4.79 1.93
CA ALA A 97 -0.01 3.72 0.99
C ALA A 97 0.88 3.75 -0.26
N LEU A 98 1.16 4.94 -0.82
CA LEU A 98 1.96 5.06 -2.04
C LEU A 98 3.39 4.52 -1.86
N PRO A 99 4.17 4.94 -0.84
CA PRO A 99 5.41 4.31 -0.45
C PRO A 99 5.46 2.78 -0.51
N PHE A 100 4.38 2.16 -0.06
CA PHE A 100 4.24 0.74 0.01
C PHE A 100 3.94 0.16 -1.36
N LEU A 101 2.87 0.64 -2.01
CA LEU A 101 2.42 0.18 -3.31
C LEU A 101 3.48 0.40 -4.41
N SER A 102 4.33 1.41 -4.27
CA SER A 102 5.47 1.67 -5.17
C SER A 102 6.53 0.56 -5.15
N VAL A 103 6.70 -0.18 -4.05
CA VAL A 103 7.58 -1.38 -4.02
C VAL A 103 7.11 -2.42 -5.03
N PHE A 104 5.82 -2.38 -5.35
CA PHE A 104 5.16 -3.31 -6.23
C PHE A 104 4.95 -2.76 -7.65
N ALA A 105 5.39 -1.53 -7.93
CA ALA A 105 5.18 -0.83 -9.21
C ALA A 105 6.27 -1.15 -10.25
N THR A 106 6.83 -2.36 -10.22
CA THR A 106 7.98 -2.78 -11.04
C THR A 106 7.64 -3.05 -12.51
N HIS A 107 6.35 -3.08 -12.86
CA HIS A 107 5.88 -3.28 -14.22
C HIS A 107 4.75 -2.31 -14.58
N SER A 108 4.68 -1.95 -15.86
CA SER A 108 3.75 -0.97 -16.46
C SER A 108 2.25 -1.25 -16.27
N TRP A 109 1.90 -2.40 -15.68
CA TRP A 109 0.51 -2.79 -15.40
C TRP A 109 -0.05 -2.19 -14.10
N PHE A 110 0.81 -1.79 -13.14
CA PHE A 110 0.38 -1.21 -11.87
C PHE A 110 1.04 0.14 -11.60
N GLN A 111 0.22 1.18 -11.52
CA GLN A 111 0.64 2.56 -11.30
C GLN A 111 -0.09 3.10 -10.05
N PRO A 112 0.50 2.98 -8.85
CA PRO A 112 -0.16 3.37 -7.60
C PRO A 112 -0.69 4.82 -7.60
N GLU A 113 0.06 5.74 -8.22
CA GLU A 113 -0.27 7.16 -8.30
C GLU A 113 -1.52 7.47 -9.14
N SER A 114 -1.78 6.66 -10.18
CA SER A 114 -2.96 6.82 -11.04
C SER A 114 -4.19 6.07 -10.51
N TRP A 115 -4.00 5.20 -9.51
CA TRP A 115 -5.07 4.43 -8.87
C TRP A 115 -5.67 5.12 -7.64
N LEU A 116 -4.82 5.76 -6.81
CA LEU A 116 -5.25 6.43 -5.58
C LEU A 116 -5.63 7.89 -5.81
N THR A 117 -6.44 8.21 -6.81
CA THR A 117 -6.88 9.59 -7.08
C THR A 117 -8.10 9.98 -6.24
N THR A 118 -8.17 11.25 -5.82
CA THR A 118 -9.39 11.82 -5.23
C THR A 118 -10.56 11.83 -6.22
N GLU A 119 -10.25 11.85 -7.52
CA GLU A 119 -11.22 11.74 -8.59
C GLU A 119 -11.65 10.28 -8.77
N CYS A 120 -12.70 9.88 -8.07
CA CYS A 120 -13.57 8.85 -8.62
C CYS A 120 -14.25 9.50 -9.83
N LYS A 121 -13.82 9.19 -11.06
CA LYS A 121 -14.57 9.58 -12.26
C LYS A 121 -15.97 8.99 -12.13
N THR A 122 -16.91 9.76 -11.59
CA THR A 122 -18.33 9.53 -11.77
C THR A 122 -18.54 9.58 -13.27
N SER A 123 -18.57 8.42 -13.92
CA SER A 123 -19.08 8.35 -15.29
C SER A 123 -20.53 8.78 -15.19
N SER A 124 -20.80 10.03 -15.55
CA SER A 124 -22.16 10.56 -15.67
C SER A 124 -22.88 9.68 -16.69
N ARG A 125 -23.74 8.80 -16.18
CA ARG A 125 -24.56 7.90 -16.98
C ARG A 125 -25.63 8.76 -17.65
N GLY A 126 -25.49 8.94 -18.97
CA GLY A 126 -26.58 9.21 -19.90
C GLY A 126 -27.21 10.59 -19.84
N SER A 127 -26.70 11.51 -20.66
CA SER A 127 -27.54 12.49 -21.34
C SER A 127 -28.76 11.77 -21.94
N ARG A 128 -29.94 11.95 -21.35
CA ARG A 128 -31.20 11.67 -22.04
C ARG A 128 -31.38 12.77 -23.07
N SER A 129 -31.08 12.44 -24.32
CA SER A 129 -31.57 13.18 -25.47
C SER A 129 -33.10 13.06 -25.46
N ALA A 130 -33.79 14.09 -24.98
CA ALA A 130 -35.20 14.29 -25.28
C ALA A 130 -35.31 14.70 -26.76
N ARG A 131 -36.01 13.87 -27.53
CA ARG A 131 -36.75 14.31 -28.72
C ARG A 131 -38.22 14.27 -28.38
#